data_AF-A0AAP8PMH4-F1
#
_entry.id   AF-A0AAP8PMH4-F1
#
_cell.length_a   1.000
_cell.length_b   1.000
_cell.length_c   1.000
_cell.angle_alpha   90.00
_cell.angle_beta   90.00
_cell.angle_gamma   90.00
#
_symmetry.space_group_name_H-M   'P 1'
#
loop_
_entity.id
_entity.type
_entity.pdbx_description
1 polymer ?
#
loop_
_entity_poly.entity_id
_entity_poly.type
_entity_poly.pdbx_seq_one_letter_code
_entity_poly.pdbx_strand_id
1 'polypeptide(L)' 'MLITILIILILTILIPTIYFGIQYIKLKKAHASDQKFEHLTANMMRADSIIIPIMLLLVVLLYIFH' A
#
# COMPACT_ATOMS: atom_id res chain seq x y z
N MET A 1 0.54 10.06 21.49
CA MET A 1 0.10 8.73 20.99
C MET A 1 -0.69 8.83 19.69
N LEU A 2 -1.79 9.60 19.66
CA LEU A 2 -2.65 9.71 18.46
C LEU A 2 -1.91 10.21 17.20
N ILE A 3 -0.99 11.17 17.34
CA ILE A 3 -0.14 11.64 16.22
C ILE A 3 0.78 10.53 15.70
N THR A 4 1.41 9.75 16.59
CA THR A 4 2.29 8.63 16.22
C THR A 4 1.53 7.55 15.44
N ILE A 5 0.32 7.23 15.90
CA ILE A 5 -0.60 6.31 15.23
C ILE A 5 -0.96 6.80 13.83
N LEU A 6 -1.33 8.09 13.72
CA LEU A 6 -1.67 8.70 12.45
C LEU A 6 -0.50 8.63 11.46
N ILE A 7 0.72 8.89 11.94
CA ILE A 7 1.95 8.75 11.14
C ILE A 7 2.12 7.30 10.67
N ILE A 8 1.94 6.30 11.53
CA ILE A 8 2.05 4.88 11.17
C ILE A 8 1.02 4.51 10.10
N LEU A 9 -0.24 4.92 10.26
CA LEU A 9 -1.30 4.67 9.28
C LEU A 9 -0.99 5.31 7.93
N ILE A 10 -0.52 6.57 7.93
CA ILE A 10 -0.14 7.28 6.70
C ILE A 10 1.02 6.57 6.01
N LEU A 11 2.07 6.20 6.75
CA LEU A 11 3.24 5.51 6.17
C LEU A 11 2.86 4.16 5.57
N THR A 12 1.95 3.43 6.21
CA THR A 12 1.48 2.11 5.76
C THR A 12 0.82 2.18 4.38
N ILE A 13 0.13 3.28 4.06
CA ILE A 13 -0.48 3.52 2.74
C ILE A 13 0.52 4.17 1.77
N LEU A 14 1.29 5.14 2.26
CA LEU A 14 2.15 5.99 1.42
C LEU A 14 3.32 5.20 0.80
N ILE A 15 3.97 4.33 1.58
CA ILE A 15 5.10 3.52 1.11
C ILE A 15 4.73 2.64 -0.10
N PRO A 16 3.70 1.78 -0.04
CA PRO A 16 3.31 0.95 -1.18
C PRO A 16 2.83 1.80 -2.36
N THR A 17 2.08 2.88 -2.10
CA THR A 17 1.62 3.81 -3.16
C THR A 17 2.80 4.39 -3.95
N ILE A 18 3.85 4.87 -3.26
CA ILE A 18 5.04 5.40 -3.91
C ILE A 18 5.77 4.30 -4.69
N TYR A 19 5.95 3.12 -4.08
CA TYR A 19 6.63 1.99 -4.72
C TYR A 19 5.94 1.57 -6.03
N PHE A 20 4.63 1.32 -5.99
CA PHE A 20 3.86 0.90 -7.17
C PHE A 20 3.72 2.05 -8.19
N GLY A 21 3.61 3.30 -7.73
CA GLY A 21 3.61 4.47 -8.60
C GLY A 21 4.89 4.62 -9.41
N ILE A 22 6.06 4.43 -8.78
CA ILE A 22 7.36 4.45 -9.48
C ILE A 22 7.44 3.32 -10.51
N GLN A 23 7.03 2.10 -10.14
CA GLN A 23 7.00 0.95 -11.06
C GLN A 23 6.07 1.21 -12.25
N TYR A 24 4.89 1.80 -12.01
CA TYR A 24 3.94 2.16 -13.06
C TYR A 24 4.54 3.17 -14.03
N ILE A 25 5.17 4.24 -13.52
CA ILE A 25 5.83 5.25 -14.36
C ILE A 25 6.95 4.61 -15.18
N LYS A 26 7.71 3.68 -14.60
CA LYS A 26 8.78 2.95 -15.31
C LYS A 26 8.22 2.11 -16.46
N LEU A 27 7.14 1.36 -16.23
CA LEU A 27 6.47 0.58 -17.28
C LEU A 27 5.89 1.48 -18.38
N LYS A 28 5.28 2.60 -18.01
CA LYS A 28 4.74 3.58 -18.96
C LYS A 28 5.83 4.18 -19.85
N LYS A 29 6.96 4.58 -19.27
CA LYS A 29 8.12 5.10 -20.02
C LYS A 29 8.75 4.06 -20.94
N ALA A 30 8.67 2.78 -20.58
CA ALA A 30 9.22 1.69 -21.37
C ALA A 30 8.28 1.17 -22.46
N HIS A 31 7.10 1.79 -22.68
CA HIS A 31 6.05 1.28 -23.57
C HIS A 31 5.77 -0.21 -23.33
N ALA A 32 5.73 -0.60 -22.06
CA ALA A 32 5.53 -2.00 -21.66
C ALA A 32 4.18 -2.53 -22.16
N SER A 33 4.10 -3.85 -22.36
CA SER A 33 2.85 -4.52 -22.74
C SER A 33 1.83 -4.51 -21.60
N ASP A 34 0.55 -4.64 -21.96
CA ASP A 34 -0.56 -4.70 -21.03
C ASP A 34 -0.38 -5.80 -19.97
N GLN A 35 0.18 -6.95 -20.35
CA GLN A 35 0.49 -8.05 -19.43
C GLN A 35 1.42 -7.61 -18.26
N LYS A 36 2.36 -6.69 -18.49
CA LYS A 36 3.23 -6.18 -17.42
C LYS A 36 2.48 -5.25 -16.48
N PHE A 37 1.52 -4.48 -16.99
CA PHE A 37 0.64 -3.66 -16.16
C PHE A 37 -0.34 -4.50 -15.36
N GLU A 38 -0.90 -5.57 -15.94
CA GLU A 38 -1.70 -6.56 -15.21
C GLU A 38 -0.91 -7.20 -14.08
N HIS A 39 0.34 -7.60 -14.33
CA HIS A 39 1.18 -8.18 -13.30
C HIS A 39 1.49 -7.18 -12.18
N LEU A 40 1.75 -5.90 -12.52
CA LEU A 40 1.94 -4.85 -11.52
C LEU A 40 0.68 -4.64 -10.68
N THR A 41 -0.49 -4.61 -11.32
CA THR A 41 -1.78 -4.45 -10.65
C THR A 41 -2.10 -5.63 -9.75
N ALA A 42 -1.83 -6.86 -10.19
CA ALA A 42 -2.00 -8.06 -9.39
C ALA A 42 -1.09 -8.05 -8.14
N ASN A 43 0.16 -7.57 -8.29
CA ASN A 43 1.08 -7.42 -7.17
C ASN A 43 0.60 -6.33 -6.19
N MET A 44 0.02 -5.24 -6.69
CA MET A 44 -0.59 -4.19 -5.86
C MET A 44 -1.77 -4.73 -5.06
N MET A 45 -2.70 -5.44 -5.72
CA MET A 45 -3.84 -6.07 -5.04
C MET A 45 -3.41 -7.08 -3.96
N ARG A 46 -2.34 -7.86 -4.22
CA ARG A 46 -1.81 -8.80 -3.23
C ARG A 46 -1.16 -8.09 -2.04
N ALA A 47 -0.53 -6.94 -2.26
CA ALA A 47 -0.02 -6.13 -1.15
C ALA A 47 -1.20 -5.56 -0.33
N ASP A 48 -2.22 -5.03 -0.99
CA ASP A 48 -3.41 -4.48 -0.33
C ASP A 48 -4.18 -5.55 0.46
N SER A 49 -4.25 -6.79 -0.04
CA SER A 49 -4.89 -7.89 0.67
C SER A 49 -4.22 -8.23 2.01
N ILE A 50 -2.97 -7.79 2.22
CA ILE A 50 -2.23 -7.94 3.48
C ILE A 50 -2.30 -6.63 4.30
N ILE A 51 -2.15 -5.48 3.65
CA ILE A 51 -2.13 -4.18 4.31
C ILE A 51 -3.48 -3.87 4.96
N ILE A 52 -4.60 -4.08 4.26
CA ILE A 52 -5.95 -3.80 4.77
C ILE A 52 -6.23 -4.53 6.10
N PRO A 53 -6.06 -5.86 6.21
CA PRO A 53 -6.30 -6.55 7.48
C PRO A 53 -5.35 -6.11 8.59
N ILE A 54 -4.08 -5.79 8.28
CA ILE A 54 -3.13 -5.24 9.26
C ILE A 54 -3.60 -3.87 9.77
N MET A 55 -4.07 -2.98 8.88
CA MET A 55 -4.60 -1.68 9.30
C MET A 55 -5.83 -1.83 10.19
N LEU A 56 -6.72 -2.76 9.87
CA LEU A 56 -7.90 -3.03 10.69
C LEU A 56 -7.51 -3.55 12.09
N LEU A 57 -6.56 -4.50 12.16
CA LEU A 57 -5.99 -4.98 13.42
C LEU A 57 -5.38 -3.85 14.23
N LEU A 58 -4.59 -2.98 13.60
CA LEU A 58 -4.00 -1.81 14.26
C LEU A 58 -5.08 -0.91 14.84
N VAL A 59 -6.11 -0.55 14.08
CA VAL A 59 -7.21 0.29 14.58
C VAL A 59 -7.93 -0.36 15.75
N VAL A 60 -8.19 -1.67 15.70
CA VAL A 60 -8.83 -2.41 16.80
C VAL A 60 -7.96 -2.43 18.05
N LEU A 61 -6.66 -2.74 17.92
CA LEU A 61 -5.73 -2.72 19.04
C LEU A 61 -5.68 -1.33 19.67
N LEU A 62 -5.61 -0.29 18.84
CA LEU A 62 -5.59 1.08 19.32
C LEU A 62 -6.87 1.48 20.03
N TYR A 63 -8.03 0.99 19.60
CA TYR A 63 -9.28 1.21 20.32
C TYR A 63 -9.30 0.54 21.70
N ILE A 64 -8.71 -0.66 21.82
CA ILE A 64 -8.68 -1.42 23.09
C ILE A 64 -7.65 -0.84 24.08
N PHE A 65 -6.51 -0.38 23.57
CA PHE A 65 -5.38 0.08 24.39
C PHE A 65 -5.34 1.59 24.61
N HIS A 66 -6.30 2.36 24.07
CA HIS A 66 -6.40 3.81 24.25
C HIS A 66 -7.59 4.19 25.12
#